data_AF-A0A954V1J2-F1
#
_entry.id   AF-A0A954V1J2-F1
#
_cell.length_a   1.000
_cell.length_b   1.000
_cell.length_c   1.000
_cell.angle_alpha   90.00
_cell.angle_beta   90.00
_cell.angle_gamma   90.00
#
_symmetry.space_group_name_H-M   'P 1'
#
loop_
_entity.id
_entity.type
_entity.pdbx_description
1 polymer ?
#
loop_
_entity_poly.entity_id
_entity_poly.type
_entity_poly.pdbx_seq_one_letter_code
_entity_poly.pdbx_strand_id
1 'polypeptide(L)'
;MRESLNETLRNLHEQLASDRTLDAEQIALLRSAANEIEETLDNAEVNSLDLAQRMQADSLSFSESHPMLVQTIGRIADLLSQMGI
;
A
#
# COMPACT_ATOMS: atom_id res chain seq x y z
N MET A 1 5.07 11.65 10.68
CA MET A 1 4.21 11.44 9.49
C MET A 1 4.90 10.53 8.48
N ARG A 2 6.05 10.92 7.91
CA ARG A 2 6.82 10.05 7.00
C ARG A 2 7.22 8.69 7.62
N GLU A 3 7.65 8.69 8.88
CA GLU A 3 7.96 7.46 9.61
C GLU A 3 6.75 6.52 9.76
N SER A 4 5.56 7.06 10.06
CA SER A 4 4.34 6.26 10.20
C SER A 4 3.90 5.61 8.89
N LEU A 5 4.09 6.30 7.76
CA LEU A 5 3.84 5.72 6.44
C LEU A 5 4.84 4.59 6.16
N ASN A 6 6.13 4.84 6.38
CA ASN A 6 7.18 3.83 6.23
C ASN A 6 6.92 2.60 7.09
N GLU A 7 6.48 2.81 8.33
CA GLU A 7 6.12 1.71 9.24
C GLU A 7 4.92 0.92 8.70
N THR A 8 3.94 1.60 8.11
CA THR A 8 2.76 0.95 7.52
C THR A 8 3.11 0.18 6.24
N LEU A 9 3.95 0.74 5.37
CA LEU A 9 4.48 0.09 4.17
C LEU A 9 5.33 -1.14 4.52
N ARG A 10 6.14 -1.05 5.57
CA ARG A 10 6.90 -2.19 6.10
C ARG A 10 5.99 -3.29 6.62
N ASN A 11 4.95 -2.93 7.37
CA ASN A 11 3.93 -3.88 7.82
C ASN A 11 3.20 -4.54 6.64
N LEU A 12 2.94 -3.81 5.55
CA LEU A 12 2.37 -4.36 4.33
C LEU A 12 3.34 -5.38 3.69
N HIS A 13 4.62 -5.05 3.57
CA HIS A 13 5.63 -5.98 3.05
C HIS A 13 5.77 -7.25 3.90
N GLU A 14 5.73 -7.14 5.23
CA GLU A 14 5.81 -8.31 6.11
C GLU A 14 4.56 -9.18 6.02
N GLN A 15 3.37 -8.58 5.88
CA GLN A 15 2.13 -9.30 5.62
C GLN A 15 2.21 -10.03 4.27
N LEU A 16 2.60 -9.35 3.20
CA LEU A 16 2.77 -9.94 1.87
C LEU A 16 3.79 -11.10 1.85
N ALA A 17 4.85 -11.01 2.65
CA ALA A 17 5.87 -12.06 2.74
C ALA A 17 5.42 -13.27 3.59
N SER A 18 4.56 -13.03 4.59
CA SER A 18 4.03 -14.09 5.46
C SER A 18 2.80 -14.77 4.86
N ASP A 19 2.06 -14.07 4.00
CA ASP A 19 0.81 -14.58 3.46
C ASP A 19 1.05 -15.54 2.29
N ARG A 20 0.87 -16.82 2.55
CA ARG A 20 1.03 -17.89 1.55
C ARG A 20 -0.18 -18.07 0.65
N THR A 21 -1.24 -17.28 0.88
CA THR A 21 -2.50 -17.42 0.17
C THR A 21 -2.70 -16.37 -0.92
N LEU A 22 -1.81 -15.37 -1.01
CA LEU A 22 -1.74 -14.44 -2.13
C LEU A 22 -0.92 -15.06 -3.27
N ASP A 23 -1.43 -14.92 -4.49
CA ASP A 23 -0.70 -15.34 -5.67
C ASP A 23 0.54 -14.46 -5.89
N ALA A 24 1.60 -15.03 -6.44
CA ALA A 24 2.85 -14.31 -6.70
C ALA A 24 2.64 -13.05 -7.56
N GLU A 25 1.64 -13.07 -8.45
CA GLU A 25 1.25 -11.92 -9.28
C GLU A 25 0.61 -10.79 -8.46
N GLN A 26 -0.28 -11.14 -7.51
CA GLN A 26 -0.91 -10.20 -6.59
C GLN A 26 0.12 -9.58 -5.64
N ILE A 27 1.03 -10.41 -5.11
CA ILE A 27 2.14 -9.95 -4.27
C ILE A 27 3.01 -8.97 -5.06
N ALA A 28 3.38 -9.31 -6.30
CA ALA A 28 4.19 -8.44 -7.14
C ALA A 28 3.52 -7.09 -7.41
N LEU A 29 2.21 -7.10 -7.70
CA LEU A 29 1.45 -5.88 -7.99
C LEU A 29 1.37 -4.95 -6.78
N LEU A 30 1.02 -5.50 -5.61
CA LEU A 30 0.98 -4.75 -4.34
C LEU A 30 2.35 -4.23 -3.94
N ARG A 31 3.39 -5.04 -4.15
CA ARG A 31 4.77 -4.66 -3.83
C ARG A 31 5.28 -3.56 -4.77
N SER A 32 4.92 -3.60 -6.05
CA SER A 32 5.25 -2.54 -7.01
C SER A 32 4.57 -1.23 -6.63
N ALA A 33 3.27 -1.27 -6.34
CA ALA A 33 2.52 -0.08 -5.95
C ALA A 33 3.02 0.54 -4.63
N ALA A 34 3.34 -0.29 -3.63
CA ALA A 34 3.96 0.18 -2.39
C ALA A 34 5.31 0.87 -2.63
N ASN A 35 6.15 0.28 -3.49
CA ASN A 35 7.47 0.83 -3.81
C ASN A 35 7.37 2.11 -4.66
N GLU A 36 6.41 2.19 -5.58
CA GLU A 36 6.10 3.41 -6.34
C GLU A 36 5.68 4.56 -5.43
N ILE A 37 4.86 4.27 -4.39
CA ILE A 37 4.49 5.24 -3.36
C ILE A 37 5.74 5.73 -2.60
N GLU A 38 6.65 4.83 -2.22
CA GLU A 38 7.91 5.20 -1.56
C GLU A 38 8.80 6.10 -2.45
N GLU A 39 8.91 5.76 -3.72
CA GLU A 39 9.71 6.51 -4.71
C GLU A 39 9.12 7.90 -4.99
N THR A 40 7.80 8.00 -5.15
CA THR A 40 7.12 9.29 -5.37
C THR A 40 7.18 10.20 -4.15
N LEU A 41 7.15 9.62 -2.94
CA LEU A 41 7.37 10.38 -1.70
C LEU A 41 8.75 11.00 -1.60
N ASP A 42 9.79 10.36 -2.14
CA ASP A 42 11.15 10.89 -2.14
C ASP A 42 11.34 11.98 -3.20
N ASN A 43 10.61 11.88 -4.33
CA ASN A 43 10.77 12.76 -5.48
C ASN A 43 9.89 14.02 -5.50
N ALA A 44 9.03 14.25 -4.50
CA ALA A 44 8.18 15.45 -4.35
C ALA A 44 7.25 15.79 -5.55
N GLU A 45 7.22 14.97 -6.60
CA GLU A 45 6.38 15.12 -7.78
C GLU A 45 5.30 14.00 -7.82
N VAL A 46 4.13 14.41 -7.33
CA VAL A 46 2.74 14.14 -7.79
C VAL A 46 2.24 12.69 -7.98
N ASN A 47 1.10 12.42 -7.34
CA ASN A 47 0.15 11.29 -7.46
C ASN A 47 0.33 10.08 -6.52
N SER A 48 1.01 10.25 -5.39
CA SER A 48 1.05 9.23 -4.34
C SER A 48 -0.36 8.84 -3.87
N LEU A 49 -1.28 9.82 -3.82
CA LEU A 49 -2.69 9.58 -3.51
C LEU A 49 -3.38 8.68 -4.54
N ASP A 50 -3.23 8.95 -5.83
CA ASP A 50 -3.87 8.18 -6.90
C ASP A 50 -3.36 6.72 -6.90
N LEU A 51 -2.05 6.55 -6.71
CA LEU A 51 -1.41 5.24 -6.53
C LEU A 51 -2.01 4.47 -5.33
N ALA A 52 -2.18 5.14 -4.19
CA ALA A 52 -2.75 4.51 -3.01
C ALA A 52 -4.24 4.20 -3.16
N GLN A 53 -5.01 5.06 -3.84
CA GLN A 53 -6.42 4.79 -4.16
C GLN A 53 -6.55 3.59 -5.10
N ARG A 54 -5.68 3.50 -6.10
CA ARG A 54 -5.65 2.35 -7.02
C ARG A 54 -5.26 1.07 -6.31
N MET A 55 -4.22 1.12 -5.46
CA MET A 55 -3.79 -0.01 -4.63
C MET A 55 -4.91 -0.44 -3.66
N GLN A 56 -5.66 0.52 -3.11
CA GLN A 56 -6.83 0.26 -2.27
C GLN A 56 -7.95 -0.41 -3.07
N ALA A 57 -8.24 0.07 -4.27
CA ALA A 57 -9.25 -0.49 -5.16
C ALA A 57 -8.93 -1.93 -5.54
N ASP A 58 -7.69 -2.21 -5.93
CA ASP A 58 -7.21 -3.57 -6.21
C ASP A 58 -7.30 -4.44 -4.95
N SER A 59 -7.06 -3.85 -3.77
CA SER A 59 -7.16 -4.58 -2.50
C SER A 59 -8.56 -4.99 -2.07
N LEU A 60 -9.59 -4.29 -2.54
CA LEU A 60 -10.97 -4.65 -2.26
C LEU A 60 -11.33 -6.03 -2.84
N SER A 61 -10.70 -6.44 -3.94
CA SER A 61 -10.93 -7.75 -4.57
C SER A 61 -10.52 -8.93 -3.68
N PHE A 62 -9.65 -8.72 -2.69
CA PHE A 62 -9.24 -9.71 -1.71
C PHE A 62 -9.66 -9.35 -0.28
N SER A 63 -10.55 -8.38 -0.10
CA SER A 63 -11.07 -7.98 1.22
C SER A 63 -11.72 -9.14 2.00
N GLU A 64 -12.35 -10.09 1.29
CA GLU A 64 -12.94 -11.29 1.91
C GLU A 64 -11.88 -12.28 2.42
N SER A 65 -10.72 -12.35 1.77
CA SER A 65 -9.66 -13.30 2.11
C SER A 65 -8.60 -12.68 3.02
N HIS A 66 -8.36 -11.37 2.92
CA HIS A 66 -7.23 -10.66 3.52
C HIS A 66 -7.65 -9.31 4.14
N PRO A 67 -8.54 -9.31 5.15
CA PRO A 67 -9.07 -8.07 5.74
C PRO A 67 -7.99 -7.20 6.42
N MET A 68 -6.96 -7.83 7.01
CA MET A 68 -5.82 -7.13 7.60
C MET A 68 -5.01 -6.34 6.55
N LEU A 69 -4.89 -6.90 5.35
CA LEU A 69 -4.12 -6.31 4.27
C LEU A 69 -4.85 -5.08 3.71
N VAL A 70 -6.16 -5.19 3.48
CA VAL A 70 -7.02 -4.05 3.10
C VAL A 70 -7.00 -2.95 4.14
N GLN A 71 -7.02 -3.29 5.43
CA GLN A 71 -6.92 -2.30 6.50
C GLN A 71 -5.57 -1.56 6.47
N THR A 72 -4.48 -2.28 6.23
CA THR A 72 -3.12 -1.71 6.14
C THR A 72 -3.03 -0.75 4.95
N ILE A 73 -3.54 -1.14 3.78
CA ILE A 73 -3.55 -0.32 2.57
C ILE A 73 -4.44 0.92 2.74
N GLY A 74 -5.62 0.77 3.35
CA GLY A 74 -6.49 1.91 3.65
C GLY A 74 -5.82 2.93 4.58
N ARG A 75 -5.00 2.45 5.53
CA ARG A 75 -4.22 3.33 6.41
C ARG A 75 -3.11 4.07 5.65
N ILE A 76 -2.47 3.44 4.66
CA ILE A 76 -1.50 4.10 3.77
C ILE A 76 -2.20 5.22 2.98
N ALA A 77 -3.35 4.94 2.37
CA ALA A 77 -4.12 5.93 1.62
C ALA A 77 -4.57 7.12 2.49
N ASP A 78 -4.99 6.88 3.73
CA ASP A 78 -5.38 7.93 4.68
C ASP A 78 -4.18 8.82 5.05
N LEU A 79 -3.04 8.20 5.35
CA LEU A 79 -1.80 8.93 5.67
C LEU A 79 -1.32 9.80 4.49
N LEU A 80 -1.43 9.29 3.26
CA LEU A 80 -1.08 10.05 2.04
C LEU A 80 -2.04 11.22 1.83
N SER A 81 -3.35 10.98 1.94
CA SER A 81 -4.39 12.01 1.86
C SER A 81 -4.17 13.14 2.87
N GLN A 82 -3.76 12.78 4.09
CA GLN A 82 -3.48 13.73 5.17
C GLN A 82 -2.22 14.57 4.92
N MET A 83 -1.29 14.11 4.07
CA MET A 83 -0.11 14.87 3.63
C MET A 83 -0.39 15.79 2.43
N GLY A 84 -1.55 15.65 1.76
CA GLY A 84 -1.97 16.53 0.67
C GLY A 84 -1.18 16.35 -0.63
N ILE A 85 -0.61 15.16 -0.85
CA ILE A 85 0.17 14.74 -2.03
C ILE A 85 -0.40 13.47 -2.67
#